data_AF-A0A9E4KEN7-F1
#
_entry.id   AF-A0A9E4KEN7-F1
#
_cell.length_a   1.000
_cell.length_b   1.000
_cell.length_c   1.000
_cell.angle_alpha   90.00
_cell.angle_beta   90.00
_cell.angle_gamma   90.00
#
_symmetry.space_group_name_H-M   'P 1'
#
loop_
_entity.id
_entity.type
_entity.pdbx_description
1 polymer ?
#
loop_
_entity_poly.entity_id
_entity_poly.type
_entity_poly.pdbx_seq_one_letter_code
_entity_poly.pdbx_strand_id
1 'polypeptide(L)'
;LLRWQHVHEDAMLHGRDGVLEVIRQLQGLELPAPAWEEQILPARIKNYDAADLEALCLSGLVAWGRLRPGAPPESEVETANGSRSRATQKAQPSRRALLAFLMREEVGLFLKPREAEEAWRGNLSRAALEILDFLKDRGASFLADITAATGRLRTEAEEALWELVARGLVTGDGVAGLRALIAGAKEKKKGERRLRALPGGRAISREAKNRFMPVGRWSLWGSTDDALDEEAHREAHARQLLKRYGVVLRELAAREATAPRWREMVRVFRRLEARGEIRGGRFVSGFMGEQFALPEAVEALRAVRKIPARGKPTIVHASDPMNLTGVITPGPKISARSREVILYRDGLVAD
;
A
#
# COMPACT_ATOMS: atom_id res chain seq x y z
N LEU A 1 -19.20 7.76 -4.69
CA LEU A 1 -17.91 7.25 -4.17
C LEU A 1 -17.97 5.79 -3.73
N LEU A 2 -18.82 5.38 -2.77
CA LEU A 2 -18.87 3.96 -2.32
C LEU A 2 -19.03 2.93 -3.46
N ARG A 3 -19.90 3.21 -4.44
CA ARG A 3 -20.04 2.39 -5.67
C ARG A 3 -18.82 2.48 -6.59
N TRP A 4 -18.30 3.68 -6.81
CA TRP A 4 -17.10 3.93 -7.65
C TRP A 4 -15.86 3.18 -7.12
N GLN A 5 -15.79 3.02 -5.81
CA GLN A 5 -14.70 2.35 -5.10
C GLN A 5 -14.98 0.88 -4.83
N HIS A 6 -16.06 0.32 -5.40
CA HIS A 6 -16.46 -1.07 -5.26
C HIS A 6 -16.78 -1.54 -3.83
N VAL A 7 -16.95 -0.61 -2.88
CA VAL A 7 -17.24 -0.92 -1.47
C VAL A 7 -18.74 -1.15 -1.22
N HIS A 8 -19.58 -0.62 -2.09
CA HIS A 8 -21.02 -0.90 -2.06
C HIS A 8 -21.28 -2.31 -2.60
N GLU A 9 -22.15 -3.09 -1.94
CA GLU A 9 -22.42 -4.50 -2.27
C GLU A 9 -22.74 -4.75 -3.75
N ASP A 10 -23.64 -3.97 -4.36
CA ASP A 10 -23.99 -4.10 -5.79
C ASP A 10 -22.84 -3.76 -6.76
N ALA A 11 -21.74 -3.22 -6.28
CA ALA A 11 -20.60 -2.77 -7.10
C ALA A 11 -19.32 -3.57 -6.84
N MET A 12 -19.37 -4.57 -5.96
CA MET A 12 -18.22 -5.42 -5.67
C MET A 12 -17.80 -6.21 -6.92
N LEU A 13 -16.49 -6.30 -7.13
CA LEU A 13 -15.88 -7.07 -8.20
C LEU A 13 -15.69 -8.54 -7.78
N HIS A 14 -15.21 -9.38 -8.70
CA HIS A 14 -15.07 -10.82 -8.49
C HIS A 14 -13.74 -11.33 -9.03
N GLY A 15 -13.18 -12.31 -8.32
CA GLY A 15 -11.99 -13.04 -8.73
C GLY A 15 -10.76 -12.17 -9.01
N ARG A 16 -9.79 -12.77 -9.71
CA ARG A 16 -8.49 -12.18 -10.01
C ARG A 16 -8.54 -10.87 -10.78
N ASP A 17 -9.38 -10.80 -11.81
CA ASP A 17 -9.51 -9.58 -12.63
C ASP A 17 -10.07 -8.43 -11.80
N GLY A 18 -11.00 -8.73 -10.87
CA GLY A 18 -11.48 -7.76 -9.90
C GLY A 18 -10.36 -7.26 -8.98
N VAL A 19 -9.53 -8.17 -8.45
CA VAL A 19 -8.36 -7.80 -7.62
C VAL A 19 -7.42 -6.88 -8.40
N LEU A 20 -7.12 -7.21 -9.65
CA LEU A 20 -6.26 -6.40 -10.51
C LEU A 20 -6.82 -4.99 -10.71
N GLU A 21 -8.13 -4.86 -10.96
CA GLU A 21 -8.76 -3.55 -11.12
C GLU A 21 -8.77 -2.74 -9.83
N VAL A 22 -9.02 -3.37 -8.68
CA VAL A 22 -8.89 -2.71 -7.38
C VAL A 22 -7.46 -2.23 -7.15
N ILE A 23 -6.44 -3.01 -7.49
CA ILE A 23 -5.04 -2.59 -7.37
C ILE A 23 -4.76 -1.41 -8.28
N ARG A 24 -5.17 -1.45 -9.55
CA ARG A 24 -5.02 -0.28 -10.46
C ARG A 24 -5.69 0.97 -9.92
N GLN A 25 -6.86 0.84 -9.29
CA GLN A 25 -7.56 1.97 -8.70
C GLN A 25 -6.91 2.44 -7.39
N LEU A 26 -6.34 1.54 -6.60
CA LEU A 26 -5.80 1.80 -5.26
C LEU A 26 -4.28 1.98 -5.19
N GLN A 27 -3.55 1.74 -6.28
CA GLN A 27 -2.10 1.92 -6.33
C GLN A 27 -1.67 3.34 -5.96
N GLY A 28 -0.47 3.46 -5.41
CA GLY A 28 0.02 4.71 -4.82
C GLY A 28 -0.40 4.92 -3.36
N LEU A 29 -1.32 4.13 -2.82
CA LEU A 29 -1.67 4.15 -1.39
C LEU A 29 -0.76 3.23 -0.58
N GLU A 30 -0.25 3.75 0.51
CA GLU A 30 0.46 2.97 1.53
C GLU A 30 -0.47 2.67 2.71
N LEU A 31 -0.87 1.41 2.84
CA LEU A 31 -1.76 0.94 3.90
C LEU A 31 -1.04 -0.09 4.77
N PRO A 32 -1.47 -0.30 6.02
CA PRO A 32 -0.92 -1.38 6.83
C PRO A 32 -1.00 -2.70 6.06
N ALA A 33 0.11 -3.43 5.98
CA ALA A 33 0.17 -4.66 5.20
C ALA A 33 -1.00 -5.65 5.45
N PRO A 34 -1.44 -5.91 6.70
CA PRO A 34 -2.60 -6.77 6.96
C PRO A 34 -3.90 -6.22 6.39
N ALA A 35 -4.03 -4.88 6.31
CA ALA A 35 -5.29 -4.27 5.94
C ALA A 35 -5.69 -4.57 4.51
N TRP A 36 -4.72 -4.70 3.60
CA TRP A 36 -4.98 -5.05 2.20
C TRP A 36 -5.86 -6.30 2.07
N GLU A 37 -5.54 -7.37 2.78
CA GLU A 37 -6.23 -8.65 2.64
C GLU A 37 -7.29 -8.92 3.71
N GLU A 38 -7.26 -8.20 4.83
CA GLU A 38 -8.28 -8.35 5.89
C GLU A 38 -9.43 -7.35 5.74
N GLN A 39 -9.22 -6.18 5.14
CA GLN A 39 -10.23 -5.11 5.08
C GLN A 39 -10.43 -4.53 3.66
N ILE A 40 -9.36 -4.21 2.92
CA ILE A 40 -9.47 -3.42 1.70
C ILE A 40 -9.98 -4.25 0.51
N LEU A 41 -9.34 -5.39 0.24
CA LEU A 41 -9.73 -6.29 -0.85
C LEU A 41 -11.04 -7.03 -0.52
N PRO A 42 -11.27 -7.57 0.69
CA PRO A 42 -12.57 -8.18 1.04
C PRO A 42 -13.75 -7.21 0.96
N ALA A 43 -13.54 -5.91 1.21
CA ALA A 43 -14.60 -4.91 1.05
C ALA A 43 -14.97 -4.63 -0.41
N ARG A 44 -14.12 -5.02 -1.37
CA ARG A 44 -14.29 -4.71 -2.81
C ARG A 44 -14.48 -5.94 -3.69
N ILE A 45 -14.03 -7.11 -3.24
CA ILE A 45 -14.06 -8.37 -3.99
C ILE A 45 -14.97 -9.35 -3.28
N LYS A 46 -16.05 -9.76 -3.95
CA LYS A 46 -16.96 -10.76 -3.41
C LYS A 46 -16.22 -12.10 -3.30
N ASN A 47 -16.28 -12.72 -2.12
CA ASN A 47 -15.57 -13.97 -1.81
C ASN A 47 -14.07 -13.88 -2.13
N TYR A 48 -13.40 -12.80 -1.72
CA TYR A 48 -11.97 -12.60 -1.92
C TYR A 48 -11.14 -13.85 -1.57
N ASP A 49 -10.30 -14.28 -2.51
CA ASP A 49 -9.31 -15.33 -2.32
C ASP A 49 -7.89 -14.73 -2.34
N ALA A 50 -7.11 -15.01 -1.30
CA ALA A 50 -5.72 -14.57 -1.21
C ALA A 50 -4.84 -15.15 -2.32
N ALA A 51 -5.21 -16.29 -2.91
CA ALA A 51 -4.50 -16.87 -4.04
C ALA A 51 -4.51 -15.97 -5.29
N ASP A 52 -5.52 -15.11 -5.44
CA ASP A 52 -5.62 -14.22 -6.60
C ASP A 52 -4.56 -13.11 -6.56
N LEU A 53 -4.40 -12.44 -5.40
CA LEU A 53 -3.34 -11.44 -5.23
C LEU A 53 -1.95 -12.08 -5.39
N GLU A 54 -1.77 -13.29 -4.85
CA GLU A 54 -0.50 -14.00 -4.95
C GLU A 54 -0.17 -14.39 -6.40
N ALA A 55 -1.14 -14.90 -7.14
CA ALA A 55 -0.97 -15.20 -8.56
C ALA A 55 -0.62 -13.96 -9.38
N LEU A 56 -1.20 -12.79 -9.08
CA LEU A 56 -0.88 -11.52 -9.74
C LEU A 56 0.54 -11.02 -9.45
N CYS A 57 1.04 -11.25 -8.23
CA CYS A 57 2.42 -10.90 -7.88
C CYS A 57 3.41 -11.86 -8.56
N LEU A 58 3.14 -13.17 -8.49
CA LEU A 58 3.99 -14.20 -9.09
C LEU A 58 4.01 -14.15 -10.63
N SER A 59 2.92 -13.70 -11.27
CA SER A 59 2.89 -13.46 -12.71
C SER A 59 3.66 -12.20 -13.13
N GLY A 60 4.05 -11.36 -12.17
CA GLY A 60 4.71 -10.08 -12.43
C GLY A 60 3.77 -8.97 -12.91
N LEU A 61 2.45 -9.12 -12.81
CA LEU A 61 1.51 -8.02 -13.13
C LEU A 61 1.47 -6.97 -12.00
N VAL A 62 1.58 -7.43 -10.77
CA VAL A 62 1.53 -6.60 -9.57
C VAL A 62 2.88 -6.67 -8.86
N ALA A 63 3.36 -5.52 -8.39
CA ALA A 63 4.51 -5.41 -7.52
C ALA A 63 4.09 -4.79 -6.19
N TRP A 64 4.86 -5.01 -5.12
CA TRP A 64 4.53 -4.48 -3.80
C TRP A 64 5.78 -4.00 -3.07
N GLY A 65 5.62 -3.00 -2.20
CA GLY A 65 6.75 -2.44 -1.49
C GLY A 65 6.36 -1.15 -0.80
N ARG A 66 7.37 -0.44 -0.30
CA ARG A 66 7.17 0.80 0.43
C ARG A 66 7.48 2.00 -0.47
N LEU A 67 6.53 2.90 -0.66
CA LEU A 67 6.70 4.11 -1.46
C LEU A 67 7.47 5.18 -0.70
N ARG A 68 7.26 5.26 0.61
CA ARG A 68 7.88 6.26 1.48
C ARG A 68 8.72 5.60 2.55
N PRO A 69 10.02 5.38 2.29
CA PRO A 69 10.94 5.14 3.38
C PRO A 69 10.74 6.25 4.42
N GLY A 70 10.76 5.93 5.71
CA GLY A 70 10.83 7.00 6.71
C GLY A 70 12.08 7.84 6.49
N ALA A 71 12.23 8.95 7.21
CA ALA A 71 13.53 9.60 7.26
C ALA A 71 14.53 8.68 8.01
N PRO A 72 15.79 8.59 7.58
CA PRO A 72 16.87 8.09 8.42
C PRO A 72 16.84 8.80 9.77
N PRO A 73 17.17 8.12 10.89
CA PRO A 73 17.50 8.86 12.10
C PRO A 73 18.60 9.87 11.72
N GLU A 74 18.30 11.16 11.86
CA GLU A 74 19.27 12.22 11.65
C GLU A 74 20.49 11.89 12.51
N SER A 75 21.68 12.01 11.92
CA SER A 75 22.95 11.88 12.61
C SER A 75 22.90 12.65 13.93
N GLU A 76 22.99 11.91 15.04
CA GLU A 76 23.26 12.37 16.41
C GLU A 76 22.70 13.76 16.78
N VAL A 77 21.42 13.82 17.15
CA VAL A 77 20.92 14.96 17.92
C VAL A 77 21.40 14.79 19.37
N GLU A 78 22.43 15.52 19.77
CA GLU A 78 22.79 15.70 21.19
C GLU A 78 21.57 16.28 21.93
N THR A 79 20.93 15.46 22.74
CA THR A 79 19.98 16.00 23.72
C THR A 79 20.78 16.70 24.82
N ALA A 80 20.28 17.83 25.32
CA ALA A 80 20.91 18.70 26.32
C ALA A 80 21.32 18.02 27.65
N ASN A 81 21.02 16.73 27.84
CA ASN A 81 21.32 15.95 29.03
C ASN A 81 22.40 14.87 28.85
N GLY A 82 23.17 14.88 27.75
CA GLY A 82 24.33 14.00 27.57
C GLY A 82 24.03 12.49 27.57
N SER A 83 22.74 12.09 27.53
CA SER A 83 22.35 10.69 27.47
C SER A 83 22.41 10.21 26.02
N ARG A 84 23.44 9.41 25.73
CA ARG A 84 23.65 8.78 24.43
C ARG A 84 22.66 7.63 24.22
N SER A 85 21.44 7.94 23.82
CA SER A 85 20.53 6.94 23.29
C SER A 85 20.74 6.84 21.79
N ARG A 86 21.63 5.94 21.36
CA ARG A 86 21.58 5.40 20.00
C ARG A 86 20.26 4.64 19.91
N ALA A 87 19.18 5.30 19.49
CA ALA A 87 17.99 4.60 19.06
C ALA A 87 18.34 3.90 17.75
N THR A 88 19.13 2.82 17.83
CA THR A 88 19.16 1.75 16.84
C THR A 88 17.76 1.16 16.85
N GLN A 89 16.80 1.87 16.25
CA GLN A 89 15.53 1.27 15.89
C GLN A 89 15.88 0.20 14.87
N LYS A 90 16.12 -1.02 15.37
CA LYS A 90 16.07 -2.23 14.56
C LYS A 90 14.73 -2.16 13.84
N ALA A 91 14.74 -1.74 12.59
CA ALA A 91 13.55 -1.63 11.76
C ALA A 91 13.17 -3.04 11.32
N GLN A 92 12.84 -3.90 12.29
CA GLN A 92 12.13 -5.13 11.98
C GLN A 92 10.76 -4.73 11.43
N PRO A 93 10.28 -5.36 10.35
CA PRO A 93 8.95 -5.12 9.81
C PRO A 93 7.94 -5.47 10.89
N SER A 94 7.42 -4.44 11.54
CA SER A 94 6.28 -4.61 12.42
C SER A 94 5.03 -4.79 11.57
N ARG A 95 3.95 -5.31 12.17
CA ARG A 95 2.60 -5.32 11.56
C ARG A 95 2.10 -3.94 11.11
N ARG A 96 2.80 -2.87 11.49
CA ARG A 96 2.52 -1.49 11.11
C ARG A 96 3.29 -1.04 9.86
N ALA A 97 4.09 -1.94 9.25
CA ALA A 97 4.73 -1.67 7.97
C ALA A 97 3.64 -1.29 6.97
N LEU A 98 3.79 -0.11 6.38
CA LEU A 98 2.91 0.37 5.33
C LEU A 98 3.46 -0.15 4.02
N LEU A 99 2.58 -0.75 3.22
CA LEU A 99 2.91 -1.28 1.91
C LEU A 99 1.90 -0.75 0.90
N ALA A 100 2.41 -0.52 -0.31
CA ALA A 100 1.62 -0.28 -1.49
C ALA A 100 1.69 -1.49 -2.42
N PHE A 101 0.61 -1.72 -3.15
CA PHE A 101 0.57 -2.57 -4.33
C PHE A 101 0.46 -1.66 -5.55
N LEU A 102 1.23 -1.96 -6.59
CA LEU A 102 1.34 -1.19 -7.81
C LEU A 102 1.23 -2.13 -9.01
N MET A 103 0.73 -1.63 -10.13
CA MET A 103 0.98 -2.30 -11.40
C MET A 103 2.49 -2.28 -11.68
N ARG A 104 3.07 -3.43 -12.04
CA ARG A 104 4.52 -3.56 -12.21
C ARG A 104 5.07 -2.59 -13.26
N GLU A 105 4.34 -2.37 -14.34
CA GLU A 105 4.68 -1.44 -15.42
C GLU A 105 4.59 0.04 -15.00
N GLU A 106 3.88 0.34 -13.91
CA GLU A 106 3.64 1.69 -13.41
C GLU A 106 4.46 2.01 -12.16
N VAL A 107 5.33 1.10 -11.71
CA VAL A 107 6.15 1.29 -10.50
C VAL A 107 6.99 2.57 -10.56
N GLY A 108 7.58 2.85 -11.72
CA GLY A 108 8.37 4.07 -11.96
C GLY A 108 7.55 5.37 -11.83
N LEU A 109 6.22 5.31 -11.98
CA LEU A 109 5.35 6.48 -11.81
C LEU A 109 5.28 6.95 -10.36
N PHE A 110 5.51 6.06 -9.38
CA PHE A 110 5.27 6.34 -7.96
C PHE A 110 6.54 6.39 -7.11
N LEU A 111 7.69 5.95 -7.65
CA LEU A 111 8.92 5.82 -6.89
C LEU A 111 10.00 6.81 -7.31
N LYS A 112 10.82 7.17 -6.32
CA LYS A 112 12.10 7.85 -6.49
C LYS A 112 13.22 7.01 -5.84
N PRO A 113 13.65 5.89 -6.47
CA PRO A 113 14.49 4.88 -5.82
C PRO A 113 15.86 5.40 -5.37
N ARG A 114 16.46 6.32 -6.13
CA ARG A 114 17.79 6.88 -5.82
C ARG A 114 17.81 7.67 -4.51
N GLU A 115 16.83 8.54 -4.30
CA GLU A 115 16.72 9.35 -3.08
C GLU A 115 16.57 8.46 -1.83
N ALA A 116 15.80 7.37 -1.94
CA ALA A 116 15.62 6.42 -0.86
C ALA A 116 16.92 5.72 -0.48
N GLU A 117 17.71 5.30 -1.47
CA GLU A 117 18.97 4.62 -1.23
C GLU A 117 20.00 5.54 -0.57
N GLU A 118 20.22 6.72 -1.14
CA GLU A 118 21.17 7.71 -0.61
C GLU A 118 20.87 8.06 0.84
N ALA A 119 19.58 8.23 1.17
CA ALA A 119 19.15 8.54 2.53
C ALA A 119 19.44 7.39 3.53
N TRP A 120 19.33 6.14 3.11
CA TRP A 120 19.40 5.00 4.04
C TRP A 120 20.75 4.29 4.06
N ARG A 121 21.58 4.39 3.02
CA ARG A 121 22.82 3.60 2.89
C ARG A 121 23.72 3.69 4.14
N GLY A 122 23.88 4.86 4.74
CA GLY A 122 24.69 5.03 5.96
C GLY A 122 24.11 4.39 7.24
N ASN A 123 22.82 4.03 7.23
CA ASN A 123 22.06 3.54 8.37
C ASN A 123 21.57 2.09 8.20
N LEU A 124 22.00 1.40 7.14
CA LEU A 124 21.70 -0.01 6.90
C LEU A 124 22.65 -0.92 7.68
N SER A 125 22.17 -2.09 8.10
CA SER A 125 23.05 -3.14 8.60
C SER A 125 24.04 -3.60 7.53
N ARG A 126 25.18 -4.14 7.96
CA ARG A 126 26.19 -4.68 7.04
C ARG A 126 25.62 -5.78 6.13
N ALA A 127 24.77 -6.65 6.67
CA ALA A 127 24.10 -7.69 5.89
C ALA A 127 23.14 -7.07 4.86
N ALA A 128 22.39 -6.03 5.21
CA ALA A 128 21.51 -5.32 4.28
C ALA A 128 22.30 -4.62 3.16
N LEU A 129 23.44 -4.00 3.46
CA LEU A 129 24.31 -3.38 2.45
C LEU A 129 24.88 -4.40 1.46
N GLU A 130 25.42 -5.51 1.97
CA GLU A 130 25.99 -6.58 1.11
C GLU A 130 24.92 -7.18 0.19
N ILE A 131 23.69 -7.39 0.70
CA ILE A 131 22.58 -7.90 -0.12
C ILE A 131 22.09 -6.85 -1.12
N LEU A 132 22.03 -5.57 -0.72
CA LEU A 132 21.64 -4.48 -1.62
C LEU A 132 22.64 -4.37 -2.79
N ASP A 133 23.93 -4.38 -2.52
CA ASP A 133 24.98 -4.33 -3.54
C ASP A 133 24.96 -5.58 -4.43
N PHE A 134 24.75 -6.76 -3.83
CA PHE A 134 24.56 -8.01 -4.61
C PHE A 134 23.37 -7.92 -5.58
N LEU A 135 22.22 -7.39 -5.14
CA LEU A 135 21.02 -7.26 -5.99
C LEU A 135 21.20 -6.20 -7.09
N LYS A 136 22.03 -5.18 -6.88
CA LYS A 136 22.42 -4.23 -7.92
C LYS A 136 23.26 -4.90 -9.01
N ASP A 137 24.23 -5.71 -8.62
CA ASP A 137 25.18 -6.33 -9.54
C ASP A 137 24.57 -7.53 -10.29
N ARG A 138 23.74 -8.33 -9.61
CA ARG A 138 23.20 -9.59 -10.14
C ARG A 138 21.74 -9.50 -10.57
N GLY A 139 21.02 -8.45 -10.19
CA GLY A 139 19.60 -8.30 -10.43
C GLY A 139 18.74 -9.26 -9.59
N ALA A 140 17.52 -9.51 -10.07
CA ALA A 140 16.51 -10.28 -9.35
C ALA A 140 16.97 -11.72 -9.04
N SER A 141 17.10 -12.06 -7.75
CA SER A 141 17.76 -13.30 -7.30
C SER A 141 16.94 -14.03 -6.23
N PHE A 142 17.03 -15.37 -6.18
CA PHE A 142 16.38 -16.12 -5.09
C PHE A 142 17.16 -15.96 -3.78
N LEU A 143 16.46 -16.15 -2.66
CA LEU A 143 17.10 -16.12 -1.33
C LEU A 143 18.26 -17.12 -1.21
N ALA A 144 18.17 -18.29 -1.86
CA ALA A 144 19.25 -19.27 -1.88
C ALA A 144 20.52 -18.70 -2.53
N ASP A 145 20.39 -18.05 -3.68
CA ASP A 145 21.50 -17.43 -4.41
C ASP A 145 22.13 -16.31 -3.60
N ILE A 146 21.30 -15.47 -2.95
CA ILE A 146 21.76 -14.41 -2.05
C ILE A 146 22.58 -15.00 -0.89
N THR A 147 22.08 -16.03 -0.23
CA THR A 147 22.79 -16.68 0.89
C THR A 147 24.09 -17.33 0.45
N ALA A 148 24.11 -17.97 -0.73
CA ALA A 148 25.29 -18.62 -1.26
C ALA A 148 26.38 -17.61 -1.65
N ALA A 149 26.00 -16.49 -2.28
CA ALA A 149 26.95 -15.47 -2.74
C ALA A 149 27.49 -14.60 -1.60
N THR A 150 26.66 -14.28 -0.59
CA THR A 150 27.06 -13.42 0.54
C THR A 150 27.70 -14.22 1.69
N GLY A 151 27.57 -15.55 1.70
CA GLY A 151 28.02 -16.41 2.81
C GLY A 151 27.22 -16.23 4.11
N ARG A 152 26.09 -15.52 4.06
CA ARG A 152 25.25 -15.22 5.21
C ARG A 152 24.35 -16.39 5.58
N LEU A 153 24.04 -16.52 6.87
CA LEU A 153 23.02 -17.47 7.31
C LEU A 153 21.66 -17.08 6.74
N ARG A 154 20.83 -18.06 6.40
CA ARG A 154 19.48 -17.82 5.85
C ARG A 154 18.67 -16.82 6.67
N THR A 155 18.62 -16.99 7.99
CA THR A 155 17.86 -16.10 8.88
C THR A 155 18.40 -14.67 8.88
N GLU A 156 19.71 -14.48 8.77
CA GLU A 156 20.35 -13.16 8.71
C GLU A 156 20.04 -12.48 7.37
N ALA A 157 20.08 -13.22 6.26
CA ALA A 157 19.68 -12.70 4.96
C ALA A 157 18.18 -12.34 4.91
N GLU A 158 17.34 -13.11 5.59
CA GLU A 158 15.91 -12.80 5.73
C GLU A 158 15.68 -11.51 6.50
N GLU A 159 16.32 -11.35 7.67
CA GLU A 159 16.22 -10.12 8.46
C GLU A 159 16.71 -8.88 7.68
N ALA A 160 17.80 -9.04 6.92
CA ALA A 160 18.35 -7.98 6.09
C ALA A 160 17.43 -7.60 4.92
N LEU A 161 16.83 -8.58 4.21
CA LEU A 161 15.84 -8.29 3.16
C LEU A 161 14.62 -7.55 3.73
N TRP A 162 14.19 -7.93 4.92
CA TRP A 162 13.10 -7.26 5.62
C TRP A 162 13.42 -5.84 6.06
N GLU A 163 14.66 -5.59 6.49
CA GLU A 163 15.16 -4.24 6.72
C GLU A 163 15.09 -3.42 5.42
N LEU A 164 15.56 -3.97 4.29
CA LEU A 164 15.53 -3.30 2.99
C LEU A 164 14.10 -3.02 2.50
N VAL A 165 13.17 -3.95 2.67
CA VAL A 165 11.73 -3.75 2.40
C VAL A 165 11.18 -2.62 3.28
N ALA A 166 11.52 -2.62 4.57
CA ALA A 166 11.10 -1.57 5.49
C ALA A 166 11.67 -0.20 5.11
N ARG A 167 12.77 -0.14 4.36
CA ARG A 167 13.33 1.09 3.79
C ARG A 167 12.89 1.35 2.35
N GLY A 168 12.02 0.55 1.77
CA GLY A 168 11.56 0.74 0.39
C GLY A 168 12.67 0.60 -0.64
N LEU A 169 13.67 -0.26 -0.39
CA LEU A 169 14.80 -0.48 -1.29
C LEU A 169 14.67 -1.78 -2.08
N VAL A 170 13.92 -2.75 -1.56
CA VAL A 170 13.77 -4.09 -2.13
C VAL A 170 12.32 -4.54 -2.09
N THR A 171 11.95 -5.38 -3.05
CA THR A 171 10.67 -6.09 -3.17
C THR A 171 10.90 -7.58 -3.46
N GLY A 172 9.83 -8.39 -3.38
CA GLY A 172 9.83 -9.79 -3.78
C GLY A 172 8.65 -10.16 -4.68
N ASP A 173 8.80 -11.19 -5.52
CA ASP A 173 7.74 -11.64 -6.45
C ASP A 173 6.49 -12.21 -5.73
N GLY A 174 6.61 -12.67 -4.48
CA GLY A 174 5.53 -13.31 -3.73
C GLY A 174 5.03 -12.49 -2.54
N VAL A 175 3.82 -12.79 -2.06
CA VAL A 175 3.20 -12.14 -0.89
C VAL A 175 2.88 -13.10 0.26
N ALA A 176 2.99 -14.43 0.06
CA ALA A 176 2.71 -15.39 1.12
C ALA A 176 3.58 -15.20 2.38
N GLY A 177 4.87 -14.90 2.24
CA GLY A 177 5.71 -14.61 3.40
C GLY A 177 5.36 -13.29 4.11
N LEU A 178 4.88 -12.28 3.37
CA LEU A 178 4.34 -11.07 3.98
C LEU A 178 3.18 -11.40 4.92
N ARG A 179 2.25 -12.25 4.45
CA ARG A 179 1.10 -12.71 5.25
C ARG A 179 1.53 -13.43 6.52
N ALA A 180 2.59 -14.24 6.46
CA ALA A 180 3.08 -14.97 7.62
C ALA A 180 3.64 -14.03 8.72
N LEU A 181 4.32 -12.94 8.33
CA LEU A 181 4.81 -11.92 9.27
C LEU A 181 3.70 -11.04 9.82
N ILE A 182 2.72 -10.76 8.98
CA ILE A 182 1.45 -10.11 9.33
C ILE A 182 0.67 -10.96 10.36
N ALA A 183 0.57 -12.27 10.17
CA ALA A 183 -0.18 -13.20 11.04
C ALA A 183 0.51 -13.52 12.39
N GLY A 184 1.81 -13.25 12.50
CA GLY A 184 2.76 -13.73 13.52
C GLY A 184 2.53 -13.43 15.02
N ALA A 185 1.38 -12.92 15.46
CA ALA A 185 1.06 -12.77 16.89
C ALA A 185 -0.29 -13.35 17.35
N LYS A 186 -1.20 -13.73 16.44
CA LYS A 186 -2.49 -14.36 16.84
C LYS A 186 -2.35 -15.89 17.00
N GLU A 187 -1.54 -16.55 16.17
CA GLU A 187 -1.37 -18.01 16.26
C GLU A 187 -0.43 -18.46 17.39
N LYS A 188 0.54 -17.63 17.78
CA LYS A 188 1.48 -17.94 18.88
C LYS A 188 0.75 -18.31 20.18
N LYS A 189 -0.42 -17.72 20.48
CA LYS A 189 -1.19 -18.01 21.71
C LYS A 189 -2.19 -19.18 21.61
N LYS A 190 -2.64 -19.56 20.41
CA LYS A 190 -3.64 -20.66 20.25
C LYS A 190 -2.99 -22.03 20.06
N GLY A 191 -1.82 -22.11 19.44
CA GLY A 191 -1.10 -23.37 19.19
C GLY A 191 -0.36 -23.94 20.41
N GLU A 192 0.24 -23.08 21.24
CA GLU A 192 1.09 -23.53 22.37
C GLU A 192 0.28 -24.19 23.51
N ARG A 193 -0.99 -23.82 23.70
CA ARG A 193 -1.82 -24.41 24.78
C ARG A 193 -2.48 -25.75 24.42
N ARG A 194 -2.56 -26.13 23.14
CA ARG A 194 -3.25 -27.37 22.71
C ARG A 194 -2.31 -28.56 22.43
N LEU A 195 -1.03 -28.31 22.17
CA LEU A 195 -0.09 -29.37 21.76
C LEU A 195 0.71 -30.01 22.91
N ARG A 196 0.53 -29.57 24.15
CA ARG A 196 1.21 -30.14 25.33
C ARG A 196 0.49 -31.33 25.98
N ALA A 197 -0.66 -31.75 25.44
CA ALA A 197 -1.55 -32.75 26.06
C ALA A 197 -1.65 -34.10 25.33
N LEU A 198 -0.86 -34.34 24.27
CA LEU A 198 -0.91 -35.60 23.50
C LEU A 198 0.49 -36.25 23.43
N PRO A 199 0.69 -37.45 24.00
CA PRO A 199 1.90 -38.23 23.77
C PRO A 199 1.89 -38.73 22.31
N GLY A 200 2.94 -38.43 21.55
CA GLY A 200 3.11 -38.92 20.17
C GLY A 200 2.74 -37.95 19.05
N GLY A 201 2.40 -36.69 19.35
CA GLY A 201 2.24 -35.65 18.34
C GLY A 201 3.58 -35.32 17.67
N ARG A 202 3.86 -35.89 16.49
CA ARG A 202 4.97 -35.48 15.63
C ARG A 202 4.91 -33.96 15.47
N ALA A 203 5.95 -33.28 15.95
CA ALA A 203 6.13 -31.86 15.78
C ALA A 203 5.90 -31.51 14.31
N ILE A 204 4.91 -30.64 14.04
CA ILE A 204 4.79 -29.98 12.74
C ILE A 204 6.19 -29.46 12.42
N SER A 205 6.75 -29.96 11.33
CA SER A 205 8.18 -29.88 11.05
C SER A 205 8.67 -28.44 11.09
N ARG A 206 9.92 -28.26 11.51
CA ARG A 206 10.61 -26.96 11.46
C ARG A 206 10.55 -26.33 10.05
N GLU A 207 10.36 -27.11 8.98
CA GLU A 207 10.15 -26.58 7.62
C GLU A 207 8.83 -25.79 7.45
N ALA A 208 7.74 -26.16 8.15
CA ALA A 208 6.51 -25.38 8.09
C ALA A 208 6.66 -24.00 8.78
N LYS A 209 7.58 -23.90 9.75
CA LYS A 209 8.03 -22.65 10.37
C LYS A 209 9.01 -21.86 9.50
N ASN A 210 9.46 -22.35 8.35
CA ASN A 210 10.39 -21.65 7.45
C ASN A 210 9.68 -20.96 6.26
N ARG A 211 8.34 -20.91 6.24
CA ARG A 211 7.54 -20.23 5.21
C ARG A 211 7.28 -18.73 5.51
N PHE A 212 8.21 -18.06 6.17
CA PHE A 212 8.08 -16.63 6.53
C PHE A 212 8.53 -15.66 5.43
N MET A 213 8.95 -16.17 4.27
CA MET A 213 9.40 -15.34 3.15
C MET A 213 8.54 -15.50 1.91
N PRO A 214 8.32 -14.40 1.15
CA PRO A 214 7.91 -14.47 -0.25
C PRO A 214 8.60 -15.62 -0.98
N VAL A 215 7.79 -16.49 -1.58
CA VAL A 215 8.28 -17.44 -2.55
C VAL A 215 8.58 -16.65 -3.83
N GLY A 216 9.77 -16.82 -4.39
CA GLY A 216 10.18 -16.12 -5.61
C GLY A 216 11.51 -15.38 -5.45
N ARG A 217 11.77 -14.47 -6.39
CA ARG A 217 12.99 -13.67 -6.43
C ARG A 217 12.81 -12.37 -5.67
N TRP A 218 13.92 -11.87 -5.16
CA TRP A 218 14.07 -10.55 -4.56
C TRP A 218 14.74 -9.63 -5.56
N SER A 219 14.28 -8.38 -5.64
CA SER A 219 14.80 -7.39 -6.57
C SER A 219 14.72 -5.99 -5.97
N LEU A 220 15.46 -5.04 -6.56
CA LEU A 220 15.39 -3.64 -6.15
C LEU A 220 13.97 -3.09 -6.37
N TRP A 221 13.53 -2.24 -5.44
CA TRP A 221 12.24 -1.58 -5.52
C TRP A 221 12.31 -0.38 -6.46
N GLY A 222 11.97 -0.62 -7.73
CA GLY A 222 12.11 0.33 -8.84
C GLY A 222 13.47 0.22 -9.54
N SER A 223 13.53 0.64 -10.81
CA SER A 223 14.79 0.75 -11.55
C SER A 223 15.39 2.15 -11.36
N THR A 224 16.73 2.23 -11.28
CA THR A 224 17.46 3.50 -11.34
C THR A 224 17.37 4.19 -12.70
N ASP A 225 16.89 3.49 -13.74
CA ASP A 225 16.76 3.98 -15.10
C ASP A 225 15.36 4.52 -15.43
N ASP A 226 14.37 4.28 -14.57
CA ASP A 226 12.96 4.68 -14.77
C ASP A 226 12.66 6.12 -14.29
N ALA A 227 13.65 7.02 -14.29
CA ALA A 227 13.44 8.41 -13.91
C ALA A 227 12.56 9.11 -14.95
N LEU A 228 11.24 9.12 -14.70
CA LEU A 228 10.29 9.86 -15.50
C LEU A 228 10.58 11.35 -15.42
N ASP A 229 10.29 12.06 -16.51
CA ASP A 229 10.18 13.52 -16.46
C ASP A 229 9.18 13.92 -15.36
N GLU A 230 9.52 14.96 -14.62
CA GLU A 230 8.72 15.50 -13.53
C GLU A 230 7.30 15.88 -13.99
N GLU A 231 7.14 16.27 -15.26
CA GLU A 231 5.81 16.52 -15.84
C GLU A 231 5.01 15.23 -16.05
N ALA A 232 5.63 14.17 -16.57
CA ALA A 232 4.98 12.87 -16.73
C ALA A 232 4.59 12.27 -15.37
N HIS A 233 5.45 12.44 -14.35
CA HIS A 233 5.15 12.06 -12.97
C HIS A 233 3.92 12.80 -12.42
N ARG A 234 3.84 14.12 -12.64
CA ARG A 234 2.66 14.91 -12.24
C ARG A 234 1.39 14.47 -12.96
N GLU A 235 1.47 14.20 -14.25
CA GLU A 235 0.30 13.74 -15.02
C GLU A 235 -0.17 12.35 -14.58
N ALA A 236 0.76 11.42 -14.32
CA ALA A 236 0.46 10.10 -13.79
C ALA A 236 -0.27 10.19 -12.44
N HIS A 237 0.21 11.02 -11.51
CA HIS A 237 -0.47 11.23 -10.24
C HIS A 237 -1.86 11.84 -10.41
N ALA A 238 -2.01 12.85 -11.26
CA ALA A 238 -3.31 13.45 -11.55
C ALA A 238 -4.31 12.43 -12.10
N ARG A 239 -3.88 11.59 -13.05
CA ARG A 239 -4.69 10.49 -13.60
C ARG A 239 -5.01 9.42 -12.57
N GLN A 240 -4.07 9.06 -11.69
CA GLN A 240 -4.32 8.11 -10.60
C GLN A 240 -5.39 8.64 -9.63
N LEU A 241 -5.37 9.93 -9.29
CA LEU A 241 -6.39 10.55 -8.43
C LEU A 241 -7.78 10.53 -9.09
N LEU A 242 -7.84 10.84 -10.39
CA LEU A 242 -9.07 10.77 -11.18
C LEU A 242 -9.61 9.34 -11.23
N LYS A 243 -8.76 8.34 -11.50
CA LYS A 243 -9.15 6.92 -11.47
C LYS A 243 -9.66 6.50 -10.09
N ARG A 244 -8.93 6.88 -9.05
CA ARG A 244 -9.27 6.52 -7.67
C ARG A 244 -10.60 7.12 -7.23
N TYR A 245 -10.79 8.42 -7.39
CA TYR A 245 -11.92 9.12 -6.79
C TYR A 245 -13.05 9.43 -7.77
N GLY A 246 -12.78 9.43 -9.07
CA GLY A 246 -13.70 9.88 -10.12
C GLY A 246 -13.83 11.41 -10.14
N VAL A 247 -14.02 12.03 -8.97
CA VAL A 247 -14.01 13.47 -8.73
C VAL A 247 -12.84 13.83 -7.82
N VAL A 248 -12.03 14.79 -8.23
CA VAL A 248 -10.85 15.27 -7.50
C VAL A 248 -11.06 16.72 -7.07
N LEU A 249 -10.75 16.96 -5.80
CA LEU A 249 -10.69 18.28 -5.16
C LEU A 249 -9.47 18.31 -4.24
N ARG A 250 -9.06 19.53 -3.85
CA ARG A 250 -7.85 19.76 -3.05
C ARG A 250 -7.82 18.93 -1.77
N GLU A 251 -8.95 18.81 -1.09
CA GLU A 251 -9.09 18.11 0.20
C GLU A 251 -8.86 16.59 0.06
N LEU A 252 -9.22 15.99 -1.08
CA LEU A 252 -8.89 14.60 -1.38
C LEU A 252 -7.42 14.43 -1.73
N ALA A 253 -6.91 15.30 -2.61
CA ALA A 253 -5.51 15.25 -3.01
C ALA A 253 -4.55 15.44 -1.81
N ALA A 254 -4.91 16.26 -0.83
CA ALA A 254 -4.12 16.49 0.38
C ALA A 254 -3.95 15.24 1.27
N ARG A 255 -4.76 14.19 1.07
CA ARG A 255 -4.64 12.92 1.80
C ARG A 255 -3.64 11.97 1.17
N GLU A 256 -3.35 12.18 -0.10
CA GLU A 256 -2.56 11.27 -0.89
C GLU A 256 -1.11 11.58 -0.61
N ALA A 257 -0.50 10.69 0.19
CA ALA A 257 0.81 10.90 0.75
C ALA A 257 1.78 11.37 -0.35
N THR A 258 1.93 10.57 -1.41
CA THR A 258 2.86 10.77 -2.52
C THR A 258 2.41 11.81 -3.56
N ALA A 259 1.23 12.44 -3.41
CA ALA A 259 0.74 13.36 -4.44
C ALA A 259 1.60 14.63 -4.56
N PRO A 260 1.86 15.11 -5.79
CA PRO A 260 2.42 16.44 -6.03
C PRO A 260 1.58 17.55 -5.41
N ARG A 261 2.14 18.76 -5.34
CA ARG A 261 1.41 19.91 -4.78
C ARG A 261 0.16 20.20 -5.61
N TRP A 262 -0.96 20.53 -4.94
CA TRP A 262 -2.24 20.83 -5.61
C TRP A 262 -2.11 21.82 -6.78
N ARG A 263 -1.33 22.90 -6.58
CA ARG A 263 -1.09 23.93 -7.61
C ARG A 263 -0.47 23.36 -8.89
N GLU A 264 0.38 22.35 -8.76
CA GLU A 264 1.03 21.70 -9.90
C GLU A 264 0.04 20.77 -10.61
N MET A 265 -0.76 20.01 -9.86
CA MET A 265 -1.80 19.14 -10.42
C MET A 265 -2.92 19.92 -11.12
N VAL A 266 -3.30 21.10 -10.63
CA VAL A 266 -4.31 21.96 -11.30
C VAL A 266 -3.90 22.32 -12.72
N ARG A 267 -2.60 22.54 -12.98
CA ARG A 267 -2.11 22.82 -14.34
C ARG A 267 -2.32 21.63 -15.27
N VAL A 268 -2.09 20.42 -14.76
CA VAL A 268 -2.36 19.18 -15.49
C VAL A 268 -3.87 19.05 -15.72
N PHE A 269 -4.69 19.19 -14.69
CA PHE A 269 -6.15 19.05 -14.81
C PHE A 269 -6.74 20.03 -15.83
N ARG A 270 -6.31 21.31 -15.84
CA ARG A 270 -6.75 22.28 -16.86
C ARG A 270 -6.33 21.87 -18.27
N ARG A 271 -5.15 21.25 -18.44
CA ARG A 271 -4.71 20.72 -19.74
C ARG A 271 -5.58 19.55 -20.19
N LEU A 272 -5.87 18.61 -19.29
CA LEU A 272 -6.75 17.47 -19.55
C LEU A 272 -8.19 17.94 -19.87
N GLU A 273 -8.66 18.97 -19.18
CA GLU A 273 -9.96 19.59 -19.43
C GLU A 273 -10.00 20.26 -20.80
N ALA A 274 -8.96 21.03 -21.17
CA ALA A 274 -8.85 21.64 -22.49
C ALA A 274 -8.81 20.61 -23.63
N ARG A 275 -8.30 19.40 -23.36
CA ARG A 275 -8.35 18.25 -24.28
C ARG A 275 -9.71 17.53 -24.29
N GLY A 276 -10.62 17.89 -23.39
CA GLY A 276 -11.93 17.25 -23.25
C GLY A 276 -11.92 15.90 -22.54
N GLU A 277 -10.77 15.47 -22.00
CA GLU A 277 -10.61 14.20 -21.29
C GLU A 277 -11.32 14.20 -19.93
N ILE A 278 -11.42 15.38 -19.29
CA ILE A 278 -12.08 15.57 -17.99
C ILE A 278 -12.98 16.80 -18.02
N ARG A 279 -13.77 16.98 -16.96
CA ARG A 279 -14.66 18.15 -16.78
C ARG A 279 -14.29 18.91 -15.51
N GLY A 280 -14.02 20.20 -15.63
CA GLY A 280 -13.99 21.13 -14.51
C GLY A 280 -15.41 21.53 -14.11
N GLY A 281 -15.63 21.77 -12.82
CA GLY A 281 -16.93 22.20 -12.33
C GLY A 281 -17.09 22.14 -10.83
N ARG A 282 -18.34 22.05 -10.38
CA ARG A 282 -18.71 21.91 -8.97
C ARG A 282 -19.56 20.65 -8.82
N PHE A 283 -18.93 19.59 -8.33
CA PHE A 283 -19.54 18.27 -8.19
C PHE A 283 -19.85 17.95 -6.72
N VAL A 284 -19.08 18.52 -5.79
CA VAL A 284 -19.25 18.36 -4.34
C VAL A 284 -19.58 19.73 -3.73
N SER A 285 -20.70 19.80 -3.01
CA SER A 285 -21.13 21.01 -2.27
C SER A 285 -20.31 21.19 -0.98
N GLY A 286 -20.24 22.43 -0.48
CA GLY A 286 -19.52 22.75 0.77
C GLY A 286 -18.00 22.92 0.64
N PHE A 287 -17.42 22.65 -0.53
CA PHE A 287 -15.99 22.81 -0.79
C PHE A 287 -15.71 23.96 -1.75
N MET A 288 -14.71 24.79 -1.44
CA MET A 288 -14.29 25.91 -2.29
C MET A 288 -13.16 25.49 -3.24
N GLY A 289 -13.00 26.23 -4.34
CA GLY A 289 -11.95 25.99 -5.33
C GLY A 289 -12.40 25.13 -6.52
N GLU A 290 -11.42 24.82 -7.37
CA GLU A 290 -11.59 24.02 -8.58
C GLU A 290 -11.79 22.53 -8.23
N GLN A 291 -12.71 21.89 -8.93
CA GLN A 291 -12.93 20.44 -8.87
C GLN A 291 -12.93 19.90 -10.29
N PHE A 292 -12.40 18.70 -10.45
CA PHE A 292 -12.27 18.05 -11.74
C PHE A 292 -12.83 16.63 -11.66
N ALA A 293 -13.50 16.17 -12.71
CA ALA A 293 -14.11 14.86 -12.73
C ALA A 293 -13.92 14.15 -14.08
N LEU A 294 -13.77 12.83 -14.04
CA LEU A 294 -13.92 11.99 -15.22
C LEU A 294 -15.36 12.06 -15.74
N PRO A 295 -15.59 12.08 -17.07
CA PRO A 295 -16.93 12.08 -17.65
C PRO A 295 -17.80 10.93 -17.11
N GLU A 296 -17.24 9.73 -17.00
CA GLU A 296 -17.91 8.53 -16.49
C GLU A 296 -18.27 8.67 -15.01
N ALA A 297 -17.44 9.38 -14.23
CA ALA A 297 -17.74 9.68 -12.82
C ALA A 297 -18.93 10.64 -12.70
N VAL A 298 -19.05 11.63 -13.59
CA VAL A 298 -20.21 12.53 -13.64
C VAL A 298 -21.48 11.76 -13.99
N GLU A 299 -21.41 10.82 -14.93
CA GLU A 299 -22.53 9.95 -15.26
C GLU A 299 -22.92 9.03 -14.10
N ALA A 300 -21.93 8.43 -13.42
CA ALA A 300 -22.16 7.63 -12.23
C ALA A 300 -22.84 8.43 -11.11
N LEU A 301 -22.45 9.69 -10.88
CA LEU A 301 -23.12 10.57 -9.93
C LEU A 301 -24.58 10.84 -10.31
N ARG A 302 -24.85 11.09 -11.60
CA ARG A 302 -26.22 11.28 -12.11
C ARG A 302 -27.07 10.02 -11.97
N ALA A 303 -26.49 8.85 -12.21
CA ALA A 303 -27.15 7.57 -12.04
C ALA A 303 -27.52 7.32 -10.57
N VAL A 304 -26.58 7.54 -9.64
CA VAL A 304 -26.83 7.38 -8.21
C VAL A 304 -27.92 8.32 -7.70
N ARG A 305 -27.98 9.56 -8.18
CA ARG A 305 -29.05 10.52 -7.83
C ARG A 305 -30.46 10.01 -8.18
N LYS A 306 -30.61 9.11 -9.15
CA LYS A 306 -31.90 8.52 -9.53
C LYS A 306 -32.30 7.31 -8.67
N ILE A 307 -31.37 6.75 -7.89
CA ILE A 307 -31.62 5.58 -7.03
C ILE A 307 -32.28 6.07 -5.73
N PRO A 308 -33.45 5.55 -5.35
CA PRO A 308 -34.07 5.88 -4.07
C PRO A 308 -33.17 5.48 -2.90
N ALA A 309 -33.12 6.30 -1.85
CA ALA A 309 -32.47 5.96 -0.60
C ALA A 309 -33.13 4.73 0.02
N ARG A 310 -32.35 3.67 0.26
CA ARG A 310 -32.83 2.39 0.80
C ARG A 310 -32.37 2.15 2.23
N GLY A 311 -31.54 3.02 2.79
CA GLY A 311 -31.05 2.90 4.16
C GLY A 311 -30.09 1.74 4.40
N LYS A 312 -29.64 1.06 3.34
CA LYS A 312 -28.77 -0.12 3.46
C LYS A 312 -27.40 0.31 3.98
N PRO A 313 -26.95 -0.22 5.14
CA PRO A 313 -25.67 0.16 5.71
C PRO A 313 -24.50 -0.41 4.89
N THR A 314 -23.46 0.40 4.70
CA THR A 314 -22.15 -0.02 4.18
C THR A 314 -21.10 0.22 5.25
N ILE A 315 -20.38 -0.83 5.65
CA ILE A 315 -19.35 -0.74 6.71
C ILE A 315 -17.99 -0.55 6.05
N VAL A 316 -17.23 0.44 6.53
CA VAL A 316 -15.89 0.77 6.03
C VAL A 316 -14.92 0.77 7.20
N HIS A 317 -13.82 0.05 7.11
CA HIS A 317 -12.79 0.09 8.16
C HIS A 317 -12.06 1.43 8.16
N ALA A 318 -11.60 1.90 9.33
CA ALA A 318 -10.90 3.18 9.46
C ALA A 318 -9.66 3.30 8.55
N SER A 319 -8.95 2.21 8.28
CA SER A 319 -7.78 2.18 7.38
C SER A 319 -8.11 2.27 5.90
N ASP A 320 -9.39 2.18 5.51
CA ASP A 320 -9.80 2.24 4.11
C ASP A 320 -9.69 3.68 3.57
N PRO A 321 -9.28 3.88 2.30
CA PRO A 321 -9.33 5.21 1.68
C PRO A 321 -10.74 5.84 1.69
N MET A 322 -11.80 5.02 1.81
CA MET A 322 -13.17 5.47 1.99
C MET A 322 -13.52 5.98 3.38
N ASN A 323 -12.58 5.99 4.34
CA ASN A 323 -12.70 6.78 5.55
C ASN A 323 -12.67 8.28 5.19
N LEU A 324 -13.83 8.86 4.85
CA LEU A 324 -13.98 10.25 4.40
C LEU A 324 -14.62 11.16 5.46
N THR A 325 -14.85 10.65 6.68
CA THR A 325 -15.42 11.42 7.79
C THR A 325 -14.51 12.57 8.21
N GLY A 326 -15.09 13.75 8.44
CA GLY A 326 -14.35 14.97 8.72
C GLY A 326 -13.47 15.46 7.56
N VAL A 327 -13.67 14.91 6.35
CA VAL A 327 -13.00 15.34 5.12
C VAL A 327 -14.03 15.76 4.09
N ILE A 328 -14.81 14.82 3.56
CA ILE A 328 -15.92 15.10 2.62
C ILE A 328 -17.25 15.03 3.34
N THR A 329 -17.44 13.99 4.15
CA THR A 329 -18.67 13.83 4.92
C THR A 329 -18.52 14.51 6.29
N PRO A 330 -19.60 15.13 6.82
CA PRO A 330 -19.61 15.65 8.18
C PRO A 330 -19.24 14.56 9.21
N GLY A 331 -18.72 14.99 10.36
CA GLY A 331 -18.34 14.09 11.46
C GLY A 331 -16.90 14.28 11.95
N PRO A 332 -16.51 13.61 13.04
CA PRO A 332 -15.16 13.65 13.55
C PRO A 332 -14.19 12.93 12.59
N LYS A 333 -12.94 13.40 12.54
CA LYS A 333 -11.88 12.70 11.81
C LYS A 333 -11.50 11.43 12.55
N ILE A 334 -11.56 10.30 11.85
CA ILE A 334 -11.16 8.99 12.36
C ILE A 334 -9.76 8.66 11.86
N SER A 335 -8.89 8.24 12.77
CA SER A 335 -7.52 7.87 12.43
C SER A 335 -7.48 6.59 11.60
N ALA A 336 -6.78 6.60 10.48
CA ALA A 336 -6.59 5.41 9.63
C ALA A 336 -5.84 4.26 10.32
N ARG A 337 -5.27 4.50 11.51
CA ARG A 337 -4.60 3.50 12.35
C ARG A 337 -5.50 2.94 13.45
N SER A 338 -6.72 3.46 13.63
CA SER A 338 -7.67 2.92 14.58
C SER A 338 -8.23 1.58 14.09
N ARG A 339 -8.88 0.83 14.98
CA ARG A 339 -9.62 -0.40 14.66
C ARG A 339 -11.12 -0.14 14.50
N GLU A 340 -11.49 1.12 14.38
CA GLU A 340 -12.88 1.52 14.29
C GLU A 340 -13.42 1.22 12.89
N VAL A 341 -14.74 1.12 12.82
CA VAL A 341 -15.47 0.98 11.57
C VAL A 341 -16.44 2.14 11.45
N ILE A 342 -16.67 2.55 10.21
CA ILE A 342 -17.53 3.66 9.82
C ILE A 342 -18.75 3.07 9.15
N LEU A 343 -19.92 3.40 9.68
CA LEU A 343 -21.19 3.03 9.09
C LEU A 343 -21.63 4.13 8.14
N TYR A 344 -21.76 3.81 6.85
CA TYR A 344 -22.38 4.68 5.87
C TYR A 344 -23.81 4.24 5.59
N ARG A 345 -24.78 5.17 5.66
CA ARG A 345 -26.17 4.97 5.23
C ARG A 345 -26.49 5.99 4.14
N ASP A 346 -26.86 5.48 2.96
CA ASP A 346 -27.14 6.30 1.77
C ASP A 346 -26.04 7.32 1.43
N GLY A 347 -24.78 6.99 1.76
CA GLY A 347 -23.61 7.83 1.51
C GLY A 347 -23.25 8.83 2.61
N LEU A 348 -24.01 8.89 3.71
CA LEU A 348 -23.71 9.70 4.88
C LEU A 348 -23.24 8.83 6.04
N VAL A 349 -22.37 9.38 6.90
CA VAL A 349 -21.97 8.71 8.13
C VAL A 349 -23.18 8.61 9.05
N ALA A 350 -23.45 7.41 9.54
CA ALA A 350 -24.48 7.15 10.53
C ALA A 350 -23.84 6.91 11.91
N ASP A 351 -24.55 7.33 12.96
CA ASP A 351 -24.15 7.13 14.36
C ASP A 351 -24.24 5.67 14.82
#